data_AF-A0A098TRI7-F1
#
_entry.id   AF-A0A098TRI7-F1
#
_cell.length_a   1.000
_cell.length_b   1.000
_cell.length_c   1.000
_cell.angle_alpha   90.00
_cell.angle_beta   90.00
_cell.angle_gamma   90.00
#
_symmetry.space_group_name_H-M   'P 1'
#
loop_
_entity.id
_entity.type
_entity.pdbx_description
1 polymer ?
#
loop_
_entity_poly.entity_id
_entity_poly.type
_entity_poly.pdbx_seq_one_letter_code
_entity_poly.pdbx_strand_id
1 'polypeptide(L)'
;MGRNFAMSDELTPVKPQAQSSTGGSLTITVLGGGAWGSTLAGLATQNGHCVRVWSRRSPESLDSVLDSADLVVSAVAMGGGADR
;
A
#
# COMPACT_ATOMS: atom_id res chain seq x y z
N MET A 1 -32.09 -39.59 -21.05
CA MET A 1 -31.23 -38.55 -21.66
C MET A 1 -31.76 -37.18 -21.27
N GLY A 2 -30.91 -36.27 -20.75
CA GLY A 2 -31.22 -34.84 -20.75
C GLY A 2 -31.14 -34.05 -19.44
N ARG A 3 -30.10 -34.26 -18.64
CA ARG A 3 -29.35 -33.27 -17.82
C ARG A 3 -30.14 -32.14 -17.12
N ASN A 4 -30.24 -32.26 -15.79
CA ASN A 4 -30.46 -31.14 -14.86
C ASN A 4 -29.40 -30.04 -15.09
N PHE A 5 -29.84 -28.82 -15.41
CA PHE A 5 -29.03 -27.60 -15.33
C PHE A 5 -29.45 -26.85 -14.07
N ALA A 6 -28.82 -27.18 -12.94
CA ALA A 6 -28.81 -26.30 -11.78
C ALA A 6 -27.90 -25.11 -12.12
N MET A 7 -28.50 -23.97 -12.38
CA MET A 7 -27.82 -22.69 -12.58
C MET A 7 -27.51 -22.11 -11.20
N SER A 8 -26.49 -22.67 -10.55
CA SER A 8 -25.85 -22.10 -9.37
C SER A 8 -24.85 -21.05 -9.86
N ASP A 9 -25.30 -19.80 -9.98
CA ASP A 9 -24.42 -18.64 -10.07
C ASP A 9 -23.81 -18.43 -8.67
N GLU A 10 -22.86 -19.30 -8.30
CA GLU A 10 -21.99 -19.05 -7.17
C GLU A 10 -21.08 -17.89 -7.58
N LEU A 11 -21.48 -16.68 -7.19
CA LEU A 11 -20.59 -15.55 -7.02
C LEU A 11 -19.49 -15.97 -6.04
N THR A 12 -18.48 -16.69 -6.51
CA THR A 12 -17.27 -16.90 -5.73
C THR A 12 -16.71 -15.51 -5.47
N PRO A 13 -16.56 -15.06 -4.20
CA PRO A 13 -15.83 -13.84 -3.95
C PRO A 13 -14.44 -14.06 -4.52
N VAL A 14 -14.01 -13.20 -5.44
CA VAL A 14 -12.60 -13.06 -5.79
C VAL A 14 -11.89 -12.69 -4.48
N LYS A 15 -11.37 -13.71 -3.79
CA LYS A 15 -10.56 -13.51 -2.60
C LYS A 15 -9.42 -12.59 -3.04
N PRO A 16 -9.21 -11.42 -2.43
CA PRO A 16 -8.05 -10.62 -2.74
C PRO A 16 -6.83 -11.50 -2.47
N GLN A 17 -6.13 -11.92 -3.51
CA GLN A 17 -4.80 -12.50 -3.38
C GLN A 17 -3.83 -11.35 -3.10
N ALA A 18 -3.92 -10.81 -1.88
CA ALA A 18 -2.86 -10.07 -1.24
C ALA A 18 -2.58 -10.88 0.04
N GLN A 19 -1.46 -11.55 0.26
CA GLN A 19 -0.13 -11.38 -0.29
C GLN A 19 0.48 -12.76 -0.55
N SER A 20 1.22 -12.89 -1.65
CA SER A 20 2.18 -13.98 -1.84
C SER A 20 3.09 -14.03 -0.61
N SER A 21 3.20 -15.21 -0.02
CA SER A 21 4.03 -15.55 1.13
C SER A 21 5.32 -14.74 1.20
N THR A 22 5.36 -13.67 2.00
CA THR A 22 6.61 -13.01 2.41
C THR A 22 6.51 -12.74 3.89
N GLY A 23 6.74 -13.77 4.71
CA GLY A 23 6.94 -13.63 6.16
C GLY A 23 8.28 -12.97 6.47
N GLY A 24 8.52 -11.79 5.89
CA GLY A 24 9.74 -11.00 6.05
C GLY A 24 9.37 -9.56 6.37
N SER A 25 10.04 -8.97 7.37
CA SER A 25 9.96 -7.54 7.62
C SER A 25 10.62 -6.80 6.46
N LEU A 26 9.92 -5.82 5.88
CA LEU A 26 10.41 -4.97 4.79
C LEU A 26 10.46 -3.54 5.31
N THR A 27 11.38 -2.75 4.78
CA THR A 27 11.44 -1.32 5.02
C THR A 27 10.64 -0.57 3.96
N ILE A 28 9.48 -0.07 4.34
CA ILE A 28 8.53 0.61 3.46
C ILE A 28 8.63 2.12 3.67
N THR A 29 9.02 2.84 2.63
CA THR A 29 9.01 4.31 2.61
C THR A 29 7.72 4.81 1.97
N VAL A 30 6.91 5.53 2.74
CA VAL A 30 5.68 6.19 2.26
C VAL A 30 5.98 7.65 1.97
N LEU A 31 5.90 8.03 0.69
CA LEU A 31 6.04 9.41 0.24
C LEU A 31 4.68 10.11 0.35
N GLY A 32 4.56 11.02 1.31
CA GLY A 32 3.36 11.80 1.60
C GLY A 32 2.74 11.45 2.96
N GLY A 33 2.80 12.38 3.92
CA GLY A 33 2.15 12.25 5.24
C GLY A 33 0.68 12.71 5.26
N GLY A 34 -0.03 12.58 4.14
CA GLY A 34 -1.46 12.89 4.06
C GLY A 34 -2.32 11.77 4.68
N ALA A 35 -3.66 11.93 4.65
CA ALA A 35 -4.59 10.93 5.20
C ALA A 35 -4.30 9.51 4.69
N TRP A 36 -4.16 9.35 3.37
CA TRP A 36 -3.85 8.06 2.74
C TRP A 36 -2.47 7.52 3.09
N GLY A 37 -1.44 8.39 3.15
CA GLY A 37 -0.09 7.95 3.49
C GLY A 37 0.03 7.51 4.95
N SER A 38 -0.60 8.22 5.88
CA SER A 38 -0.63 7.84 7.30
C SER A 38 -1.42 6.55 7.54
N THR A 39 -2.57 6.37 6.85
CA THR A 39 -3.34 5.13 6.94
C THR A 39 -2.56 3.94 6.39
N LEU A 40 -1.93 4.09 5.21
CA LEU A 40 -1.16 3.01 4.61
C LEU A 40 0.07 2.67 5.46
N ALA A 41 0.73 3.67 6.03
CA ALA A 41 1.81 3.46 6.97
C ALA A 41 1.35 2.65 8.19
N GLY A 42 0.20 3.00 8.75
CA GLY A 42 -0.41 2.25 9.86
C GLY A 42 -0.73 0.80 9.51
N LEU A 43 -1.23 0.54 8.30
CA LEU A 43 -1.49 -0.83 7.84
C LEU A 43 -0.18 -1.62 7.67
N ALA A 44 0.84 -1.03 7.06
CA ALA A 44 2.13 -1.68 6.86
C ALA A 44 2.83 -2.01 8.20
N THR A 45 2.80 -1.09 9.17
CA THR A 45 3.32 -1.34 10.53
C THR A 45 2.56 -2.46 11.23
N GLN A 46 1.23 -2.50 11.11
CA GLN A 46 0.40 -3.58 11.68
C GLN A 46 0.71 -4.96 11.08
N ASN A 47 1.20 -5.01 9.85
CA ASN A 47 1.65 -6.24 9.20
C ASN A 47 3.10 -6.63 9.60
N GLY A 48 3.75 -5.89 10.52
CA GLY A 48 5.08 -6.21 11.03
C GLY A 48 6.24 -5.71 10.16
N HIS A 49 5.97 -4.77 9.24
CA HIS A 49 7.00 -4.13 8.41
C HIS A 49 7.55 -2.87 9.10
N CYS A 50 8.78 -2.50 8.77
CA CYS A 50 9.39 -1.24 9.19
C CYS A 50 8.89 -0.13 8.26
N VAL A 51 8.24 0.90 8.80
CA VAL A 51 7.63 1.94 7.97
C VAL A 51 8.24 3.31 8.26
N ARG A 52 8.62 4.02 7.20
CA ARG A 52 9.10 5.41 7.26
C ARG A 52 8.18 6.29 6.44
N VAL A 53 7.66 7.36 7.05
CA VAL A 53 6.85 8.36 6.33
C VAL A 53 7.72 9.56 6.04
N TRP A 54 7.84 9.91 4.77
CA TRP A 54 8.56 11.09 4.33
C TRP A 54 7.62 12.12 3.72
N SER A 55 7.92 13.39 3.94
CA SER A 55 7.23 14.50 3.29
C SER A 55 8.25 15.56 2.86
N ARG A 56 7.87 16.44 1.93
CA ARG A 56 8.74 17.53 1.46
C ARG A 56 9.23 18.49 2.56
N ARG A 57 8.56 18.50 3.72
CA ARG A 57 8.95 19.31 4.90
C ARG A 57 9.79 18.52 5.90
N SER A 58 10.10 17.26 5.59
CA SER A 58 10.95 16.43 6.44
C SER A 58 12.37 17.00 6.44
N PRO A 59 13.05 17.01 7.60
CA PRO A 59 14.47 17.37 7.67
C PRO A 59 15.38 16.30 7.05
N GLU A 60 14.90 15.07 6.86
CA GLU A 60 15.65 14.00 6.19
C GLU A 60 15.65 14.18 4.68
N SER A 61 16.80 13.98 4.04
CA SER A 61 16.89 14.01 2.58
C SER A 61 16.15 12.82 1.96
N LEU A 62 15.48 13.04 0.82
CA LEU A 62 14.77 11.97 0.12
C LEU A 62 15.71 10.82 -0.25
N ASP A 63 16.92 11.14 -0.71
CA ASP A 63 17.98 10.18 -1.05
C ASP A 63 18.27 9.22 0.12
N SER A 64 18.49 9.77 1.33
CA SER A 64 18.75 8.97 2.53
C SER A 64 17.57 8.09 2.95
N VAL A 65 16.33 8.49 2.64
CA VAL A 65 15.15 7.68 2.96
C VAL A 65 14.91 6.59 1.93
N LEU A 66 15.27 6.83 0.67
CA LEU A 66 15.15 5.86 -0.41
C LEU A 66 16.25 4.79 -0.37
N ASP A 67 17.47 5.14 0.03
CA ASP A 67 18.61 4.22 0.13
C ASP A 67 18.32 3.03 1.07
N SER A 68 17.52 3.26 2.11
CA SER A 68 17.14 2.22 3.08
C SER A 68 15.80 1.56 2.79
N ALA A 69 15.13 1.86 1.67
CA ALA A 69 13.77 1.38 1.40
C ALA A 69 13.77 0.14 0.49
N ASP A 70 13.13 -0.94 0.95
CA ASP A 70 12.84 -2.11 0.12
C ASP A 70 11.64 -1.86 -0.79
N LEU A 71 10.72 -1.00 -0.35
CA LEU A 71 9.50 -0.66 -1.08
C LEU A 71 9.15 0.81 -0.88
N VAL A 72 8.83 1.50 -1.97
CA VAL A 72 8.43 2.91 -1.94
C VAL A 72 6.97 3.04 -2.36
N VAL A 73 6.13 3.60 -1.50
CA VAL A 73 4.74 3.91 -1.82
C VAL A 73 4.56 5.41 -1.99
N SER A 74 4.16 5.82 -3.19
CA SER A 74 3.76 7.20 -3.46
C SER A 74 2.30 7.39 -3.06
N ALA A 75 2.07 7.95 -1.87
CA ALA A 75 0.76 8.33 -1.35
C ALA A 75 0.58 9.85 -1.37
N VAL A 76 1.05 10.47 -2.46
CA VAL A 76 0.84 11.89 -2.74
C VAL A 76 -0.44 12.06 -3.57
N ALA A 77 -1.19 13.12 -3.30
CA ALA A 77 -2.34 13.45 -4.12
C ALA A 77 -1.86 13.71 -5.57
N MET A 78 -2.32 12.88 -6.52
CA MET A 78 -2.04 13.06 -7.94
C MET A 78 -3.02 14.10 -8.53
N GLY A 79 -2.71 15.39 -8.33
CA GLY A 79 -3.41 16.54 -8.92
C GLY A 79 -4.62 17.06 -8.12
N GLY A 80 -4.93 18.35 -8.09
CA GLY A 80 -4.35 19.50 -8.79
C GLY A 80 -3.92 20.61 -7.81
N GLY A 81 -3.04 21.50 -8.26
CA GLY A 81 -2.44 22.53 -7.42
C GLY A 81 -3.46 23.35 -6.62
N ALA A 82 -3.10 23.67 -5.37
CA ALA A 82 -3.44 24.99 -4.87
C ALA A 82 -2.45 25.95 -5.55
N ASP A 83 -2.78 26.33 -6.79
CA ASP A 83 -2.66 27.74 -7.14
C ASP A 83 -3.62 28.48 -6.20
N ARG A 84 -3.11 28.91 -5.05
CA ARG A 84 -3.49 30.07 -4.23
C ARG A 84 -2.46 30.26 -3.11
#